data_AF-A0A921B7N1-F1
#
_entry.id   AF-A0A921B7N1-F1
#
_cell.length_a   1.000
_cell.length_b   1.000
_cell.length_c   1.000
_cell.angle_alpha   90.00
_cell.angle_beta   90.00
_cell.angle_gamma   90.00
#
_symmetry.space_group_name_H-M   'P 1'
#
loop_
_entity.id
_entity.type
_entity.pdbx_description
1 polymer ?
#
loop_
_entity_poly.entity_id
_entity_poly.type
_entity_poly.pdbx_seq_one_letter_code
_entity_poly.pdbx_strand_id
1 'polypeptide(L)'
;MHLPFQIFHSEKAIFFAYEYAGAVRNIYLEDPGPAPVDSWMGQSWGYWEGDTFVIKASGFNGQTWLDRSGNFHSEELKVTERYTLMNPYTMNYEATIEDEKVFH
;
A
#
# COMPACT_ATOMS: atom_id res chain seq x y z
N MET A 1 -15.14 -7.88 -4.37
CA MET A 1 -13.78 -8.28 -4.79
C MET A 1 -13.82 -9.80 -4.92
N HIS A 2 -13.82 -10.35 -6.14
CA HIS A 2 -14.01 -11.80 -6.39
C HIS A 2 -12.75 -12.47 -6.98
N LEU A 3 -11.70 -11.69 -7.20
CA LEU A 3 -10.44 -12.19 -7.74
C LEU A 3 -9.53 -12.55 -6.56
N PRO A 4 -8.95 -13.77 -6.55
CA PRO A 4 -8.03 -14.20 -5.51
C PRO A 4 -6.72 -13.41 -5.55
N PHE A 5 -6.01 -13.47 -4.43
CA PHE A 5 -4.65 -12.98 -4.29
C PHE A 5 -3.86 -13.96 -3.44
N GLN A 6 -2.53 -13.88 -3.54
CA GLN A 6 -1.61 -14.66 -2.71
C GLN A 6 -0.72 -13.70 -1.93
N ILE A 7 -0.45 -14.06 -0.66
CA ILE A 7 0.49 -13.34 0.19
C ILE A 7 1.65 -14.29 0.48
N PHE A 8 2.86 -13.83 0.21
CA PHE A 8 4.10 -14.51 0.58
C PHE A 8 4.83 -13.66 1.61
N HIS A 9 5.38 -14.28 2.63
CA HIS A 9 6.11 -13.59 3.69
C HIS A 9 7.51 -14.19 3.80
N SER A 10 8.51 -13.30 3.79
CA SER A 10 9.91 -13.61 4.06
C SER A 10 10.41 -12.73 5.20
N GLU A 11 11.61 -13.01 5.69
CA GLU A 11 12.25 -12.16 6.72
C GLU A 11 12.47 -10.71 6.28
N LYS A 12 12.43 -10.41 4.98
CA LYS A 12 12.75 -9.08 4.44
C LYS A 12 11.56 -8.34 3.83
N ALA A 13 10.54 -9.06 3.42
CA ALA A 13 9.43 -8.49 2.66
C ALA A 13 8.18 -9.37 2.71
N ILE A 14 7.04 -8.70 2.53
CA ILE A 14 5.74 -9.31 2.23
C ILE A 14 5.39 -8.99 0.78
N PHE A 15 5.00 -10.02 0.03
CA PHE A 15 4.66 -9.91 -1.37
C PHE A 15 3.21 -10.28 -1.62
N PHE A 16 2.46 -9.37 -2.23
CA PHE A 16 1.10 -9.60 -2.69
C PHE A 16 1.12 -9.82 -4.20
N ALA A 17 0.60 -10.97 -4.62
CA ALA A 17 0.33 -11.26 -6.02
C ALA A 17 -1.18 -11.19 -6.25
N TYR A 18 -1.64 -10.22 -7.04
CA TYR A 18 -3.04 -10.07 -7.41
C TYR A 18 -3.31 -10.73 -8.75
N GLU A 19 -4.43 -11.47 -8.88
CA GLU A 19 -4.87 -11.96 -10.19
C GLU A 19 -5.29 -10.78 -11.09
N TYR A 20 -5.85 -9.73 -10.49
CA TYR A 20 -6.23 -8.52 -11.21
C TYR A 20 -5.02 -7.83 -11.84
N ALA A 21 -5.06 -7.68 -13.16
CA ALA A 21 -4.03 -7.02 -13.97
C ALA A 21 -2.61 -7.64 -13.86
N GLY A 22 -2.47 -8.83 -13.26
CA GLY A 22 -1.15 -9.40 -12.92
C GLY A 22 -0.34 -8.49 -12.00
N ALA A 23 -1.01 -7.62 -11.24
CA ALA A 23 -0.36 -6.64 -10.39
C ALA A 23 0.34 -7.34 -9.22
N VAL A 24 1.52 -6.81 -8.87
CA VAL A 24 2.29 -7.29 -7.75
C VAL A 24 2.66 -6.13 -6.84
N ARG A 25 2.61 -6.35 -5.54
CA ARG A 25 3.03 -5.36 -4.54
C ARG A 25 4.07 -5.98 -3.63
N ASN A 26 5.26 -5.41 -3.65
CA ASN A 26 6.33 -5.76 -2.73
C ASN A 26 6.34 -4.75 -1.58
N ILE A 27 6.23 -5.24 -0.34
CA ILE A 27 6.25 -4.44 0.88
C ILE A 27 7.51 -4.83 1.65
N TYR A 28 8.51 -3.95 1.66
CA TYR A 28 9.73 -4.17 2.44
C TYR A 28 9.43 -4.08 3.93
N LEU A 29 10.08 -4.91 4.76
CA LEU A 29 9.93 -4.86 6.22
C LEU A 29 10.88 -3.85 6.91
N GLU A 30 11.72 -3.21 6.12
CA GLU A 30 12.54 -2.06 6.50
C GLU A 30 12.29 -0.94 5.50
N ASP A 31 12.43 0.32 5.93
CA ASP A 31 12.30 1.47 5.05
C ASP A 31 13.47 1.49 4.04
N PRO A 32 13.20 1.27 2.73
CA PRO A 32 14.24 1.26 1.70
C PRO A 32 14.74 2.67 1.34
N GLY A 33 14.15 3.72 1.89
CA GLY A 33 14.37 5.10 1.50
C GLY A 33 13.51 5.54 0.31
N PRO A 34 13.86 6.66 -0.34
CA PRO A 34 13.12 7.18 -1.49
C PRO A 34 13.00 6.17 -2.63
N ALA A 35 11.87 6.19 -3.33
CA ALA A 35 11.69 5.37 -4.52
C ALA A 35 12.76 5.75 -5.57
N PRO A 36 13.46 4.77 -6.19
CA PRO A 36 14.45 5.06 -7.22
C PRO A 36 13.81 5.56 -8.53
N VAL A 37 12.53 5.22 -8.73
CA VAL A 37 11.71 5.66 -9.86
C VAL A 37 10.24 5.69 -9.43
N ASP A 38 9.50 6.70 -9.85
CA ASP A 38 8.06 6.77 -9.60
C ASP A 38 7.32 5.71 -10.42
N SER A 39 6.35 5.04 -9.82
CA SER A 39 5.61 3.95 -10.47
C SER A 39 4.10 4.02 -10.19
N TRP A 40 3.31 3.26 -10.95
CA TRP A 40 1.85 3.21 -10.77
C TRP A 40 1.45 2.69 -9.37
N MET A 41 2.26 1.85 -8.74
CA MET A 41 1.95 1.26 -7.43
C MET A 41 2.80 1.85 -6.30
N GLY A 42 3.68 2.80 -6.60
CA GLY A 42 4.64 3.36 -5.66
C GLY A 42 5.63 2.32 -5.10
N GLN A 43 6.40 2.75 -4.11
CA GLN A 43 7.25 1.91 -3.27
C GLN A 43 6.58 1.74 -1.92
N SER A 44 6.39 0.50 -1.48
CA SER A 44 5.76 0.18 -0.18
C SER A 44 6.78 -0.39 0.81
N TRP A 45 6.67 0.01 2.06
CA TRP A 45 7.39 -0.59 3.19
C TRP A 45 6.48 -0.62 4.42
N GLY A 46 6.73 -1.53 5.35
CA GLY A 46 5.88 -1.70 6.50
C GLY A 46 6.63 -2.19 7.72
N TYR A 47 5.99 -2.01 8.87
CA TYR A 47 6.53 -2.34 10.16
C TYR A 47 5.39 -2.62 11.15
N TRP A 48 5.71 -3.28 12.26
CA TRP A 48 4.72 -3.61 13.28
C TRP A 48 4.68 -2.54 14.37
N GLU A 49 3.49 -2.05 14.68
CA GLU A 49 3.17 -1.25 15.86
C GLU A 49 2.28 -2.08 16.78
N GLY A 50 2.89 -2.84 17.69
CA GLY A 50 2.16 -3.80 18.52
C GLY A 50 1.56 -4.93 17.68
N ASP A 51 0.23 -5.01 17.65
CA ASP A 51 -0.56 -5.98 16.87
C ASP A 51 -1.01 -5.46 15.49
N THR A 52 -0.61 -4.23 15.15
CA THR A 52 -1.00 -3.57 13.92
C THR A 52 0.15 -3.58 12.93
N PHE A 53 -0.08 -4.13 11.74
CA PHE A 53 0.85 -4.00 10.63
C PHE A 53 0.59 -2.70 9.89
N VAL A 54 1.57 -1.80 9.91
CA VAL A 54 1.49 -0.49 9.26
C VAL A 54 2.26 -0.56 7.96
N ILE A 55 1.64 -0.17 6.86
CA ILE A 55 2.27 -0.06 5.54
C ILE A 55 2.25 1.40 5.12
N LYS A 56 3.40 1.90 4.65
CA LYS A 56 3.55 3.19 4.01
C LYS A 56 3.84 2.99 2.54
N ALA A 57 3.31 3.88 1.71
CA ALA A 57 3.60 3.92 0.28
C ALA A 57 3.77 5.36 -0.22
N SER A 58 4.75 5.55 -1.11
CA SER A 58 5.06 6.82 -1.76
C SER A 58 5.76 6.58 -3.11
N GLY A 59 6.15 7.63 -3.84
CA GLY A 59 6.79 7.50 -5.15
C GLY A 59 5.81 7.06 -6.24
N PHE A 60 4.58 7.59 -6.18
CA PHE A 60 3.57 7.34 -7.20
C PHE A 60 3.81 8.26 -8.39
N ASN A 61 3.55 7.78 -9.61
CA ASN A 61 3.75 8.60 -10.82
C ASN A 61 2.55 9.48 -11.21
N GLY A 62 1.50 9.56 -10.37
CA GLY A 62 0.32 10.39 -10.61
C GLY A 62 -0.58 9.97 -11.78
N GLN A 63 -0.32 8.81 -12.42
CA GLN A 63 -1.06 8.36 -13.61
C GLN A 63 -2.20 7.39 -13.28
N THR A 64 -2.44 7.11 -12.01
CA THR A 64 -3.49 6.21 -11.53
C THR A 64 -4.65 6.96 -10.92
N TRP A 65 -5.82 6.33 -10.93
CA TRP A 65 -6.96 6.80 -10.15
C TRP A 65 -6.77 6.42 -8.68
N LEU A 66 -7.03 7.35 -7.77
CA LEU A 66 -6.99 7.12 -6.32
C LEU A 66 -8.03 6.08 -5.89
N ASP A 67 -9.21 6.15 -6.50
CA ASP A 67 -10.28 5.19 -6.27
C ASP A 67 -11.08 4.90 -7.55
N ARG A 68 -12.03 3.97 -7.44
CA ARG A 68 -12.91 3.60 -8.55
C ARG A 68 -13.98 4.66 -8.89
N SER A 69 -14.06 5.72 -8.09
CA SER A 69 -14.99 6.84 -8.30
C SER A 69 -14.39 7.92 -9.19
N GLY A 70 -13.11 7.79 -9.56
CA GLY A 70 -12.42 8.75 -10.41
C GLY A 70 -11.79 9.91 -9.64
N ASN A 71 -11.50 9.73 -8.35
CA ASN A 71 -10.67 10.71 -7.65
C ASN A 71 -9.22 10.59 -8.17
N PHE A 72 -8.59 11.73 -8.44
CA PHE A 72 -7.19 11.80 -8.86
C PHE A 72 -6.29 12.02 -7.64
N HIS A 73 -5.01 11.68 -7.79
CA HIS A 73 -3.95 12.04 -6.87
C HIS A 73 -2.76 12.57 -7.66
N SER A 74 -1.92 13.38 -7.02
CA SER A 74 -0.65 13.83 -7.54
C SER A 74 0.46 12.80 -7.28
N GLU A 75 1.66 13.11 -7.77
CA GLU A 75 2.90 12.42 -7.45
C GLU A 75 3.33 12.56 -5.97
N GLU A 76 2.76 13.53 -5.24
CA GLU A 76 3.06 13.75 -3.81
C GLU A 76 2.21 12.88 -2.87
N LEU A 77 1.38 12.00 -3.42
CA LEU A 77 0.57 11.05 -2.66
C LEU A 77 1.43 10.24 -1.69
N LYS A 78 1.01 10.23 -0.43
CA LYS A 78 1.47 9.31 0.61
C LYS A 78 0.26 8.54 1.12
N VAL A 79 0.41 7.23 1.22
CA VAL A 79 -0.62 6.34 1.75
C VAL A 79 -0.06 5.65 2.97
N THR A 80 -0.80 5.72 4.08
CA THR A 80 -0.53 4.93 5.29
C THR A 80 -1.69 3.99 5.52
N GLU A 81 -1.47 2.70 5.37
CA GLU A 81 -2.44 1.64 5.66
C GLU A 81 -2.13 0.99 7.01
N ARG A 82 -3.17 0.64 7.77
CA ARG A 82 -3.07 -0.03 9.06
C ARG A 82 -3.96 -1.27 9.05
N TYR A 83 -3.35 -2.41 9.28
CA TYR A 83 -4.02 -3.71 9.37
C TYR A 83 -3.93 -4.21 10.81
N THR A 84 -5.05 -4.19 11.53
CA THR A 84 -5.11 -4.62 12.94
C THR A 84 -5.94 -5.89 13.05
N LEU A 85 -5.37 -6.96 13.63
CA LEU A 85 -6.11 -8.20 13.84
C LEU A 85 -7.07 -8.04 15.02
N MET A 86 -8.37 -7.99 14.76
CA MET A 86 -9.38 -7.84 15.81
C MET A 86 -9.73 -9.17 16.47
N ASN A 87 -9.74 -10.25 15.69
CA ASN A 87 -9.92 -11.64 16.11
C ASN A 87 -9.46 -12.58 14.98
N PRO A 88 -9.46 -13.93 15.16
CA PRO A 88 -8.94 -14.87 14.16
C PRO A 88 -9.59 -14.81 12.76
N TYR A 89 -10.75 -14.15 12.64
CA TYR A 89 -11.52 -14.08 11.40
C TYR A 89 -11.84 -12.64 10.97
N THR A 90 -11.31 -11.64 11.65
CA THR A 90 -11.64 -10.24 11.38
C THR A 90 -10.40 -9.36 11.51
N MET A 91 -10.14 -8.61 10.45
CA MET A 91 -9.07 -7.63 10.37
C MET A 91 -9.71 -6.26 10.19
N ASN A 92 -9.33 -5.30 11.04
CA ASN A 92 -9.64 -3.90 10.80
C ASN A 92 -8.64 -3.35 9.78
N TYR A 93 -9.14 -2.61 8.81
CA TYR A 93 -8.34 -1.97 7.78
C TYR A 93 -8.66 -0.47 7.75
N GLU A 94 -7.63 0.33 7.93
CA GLU A 94 -7.70 1.79 7.83
C GLU A 94 -6.66 2.27 6.83
N ALA A 95 -7.02 3.27 6.02
CA ALA A 95 -6.10 3.90 5.11
C ALA A 95 -6.21 5.42 5.25
N THR A 96 -5.07 6.06 5.47
CA THR A 96 -4.92 7.51 5.45
C THR A 96 -4.24 7.89 4.14
N ILE A 97 -4.86 8.82 3.42
CA ILE A 97 -4.39 9.36 2.15
C ILE A 97 -3.99 10.81 2.40
N GLU A 98 -2.74 11.14 2.10
CA GLU A 98 -2.18 12.48 2.24
C GLU A 98 -1.64 12.91 0.88
N ASP A 99 -2.13 14.04 0.37
CA ASP A 99 -1.68 14.62 -0.89
C ASP A 99 -1.85 16.14 -0.82
N GLU A 100 -0.79 16.87 -0.50
CA GLU A 100 -0.86 18.32 -0.25
C GLU A 100 -1.31 19.11 -1.48
N LYS A 101 -1.18 18.55 -2.68
CA LYS A 101 -1.62 19.20 -3.93
C LYS A 101 -3.11 19.04 -4.21
N VAL A 102 -3.75 18.03 -3.61
CA VAL A 102 -5.12 17.62 -3.96
C VAL A 102 -6.08 17.69 -2.77
N PHE A 103 -5.63 17.30 -1.57
CA PHE A 103 -6.43 17.28 -0.36
C PHE A 103 -5.87 18.30 0.65
N HIS A 104 -6.73 19.24 1.08
CA HIS A 104 -6.42 20.31 2.04
C HIS A 104 -7.30 20.21 3.28
#